data_AF-A0A521HTV7-F1
#
_entry.id   AF-A0A521HTV7-F1
#
_cell.length_a   1.000
_cell.length_b   1.000
_cell.length_c   1.000
_cell.angle_alpha   90.00
_cell.angle_beta   90.00
_cell.angle_gamma   90.00
#
_symmetry.space_group_name_H-M   'P 1'
#
loop_
_entity.id
_entity.type
_entity.pdbx_description
1 polymer ?
#
loop_
_entity_poly.entity_id
_entity_poly.type
_entity_poly.pdbx_seq_one_letter_code
_entity_poly.pdbx_strand_id
1 'polypeptide(L)'
;MLDHALAFGFVAFGLALLLNLLRLVKGPTTTDRVLAVDTMVIDVIALIVLLGIRQSTQAYFEAALLFAMFGFVATVSFCRFMLRGRLVE
;
A
#
# COMPACT_ATOMS: atom_id res chain seq x y z
N MET A 1 -3.37 -1.21 26.84
CA MET A 1 -4.35 -1.70 25.83
C MET A 1 -4.03 -1.16 24.44
N LEU A 2 -3.88 0.16 24.26
CA LEU A 2 -3.53 0.76 22.98
C LEU A 2 -2.18 0.26 22.41
N ASP A 3 -1.13 0.15 23.24
CA ASP A 3 0.17 -0.35 22.77
C ASP A 3 0.13 -1.78 22.23
N HIS A 4 -0.67 -2.66 22.84
CA HIS A 4 -0.86 -4.02 22.35
C HIS A 4 -1.63 -4.04 21.02
N ALA A 5 -2.63 -3.18 20.87
CA ALA A 5 -3.36 -3.04 19.61
C ALA A 5 -2.46 -2.51 18.49
N LEU A 6 -1.59 -1.53 18.79
CA LEU A 6 -0.61 -1.01 17.84
C LEU A 6 0.42 -2.09 17.46
N ALA A 7 0.98 -2.80 18.44
CA ALA A 7 1.92 -3.89 18.18
C ALA A 7 1.29 -4.99 17.31
N PHE A 8 0.05 -5.39 17.61
CA PHE A 8 -0.70 -6.32 16.77
C PHE A 8 -0.88 -5.79 15.35
N GLY A 9 -1.27 -4.52 15.19
CA GLY A 9 -1.42 -3.87 13.89
C GLY A 9 -0.12 -3.90 13.08
N PHE A 10 1.01 -3.53 13.69
CA PHE A 10 2.32 -3.58 13.02
C PHE A 10 2.69 -4.98 12.55
N VAL A 11 2.45 -6.01 13.38
CA VAL A 11 2.72 -7.40 13.01
C VAL A 11 1.77 -7.86 11.90
N ALA A 12 0.48 -7.57 11.99
CA ALA A 12 -0.52 -7.97 11.02
C ALA A 12 -0.28 -7.35 9.63
N PHE A 13 -0.08 -6.03 9.56
CA PHE A 13 0.24 -5.35 8.30
C PHE A 13 1.64 -5.70 7.79
N GLY A 14 2.62 -5.93 8.68
CA GLY A 14 3.93 -6.43 8.28
C GLY A 14 3.86 -7.82 7.64
N LEU A 15 3.05 -8.73 8.19
CA LEU A 15 2.78 -10.04 7.60
C LEU A 15 2.00 -9.93 6.28
N ALA A 16 0.99 -9.06 6.21
CA ALA A 16 0.25 -8.79 4.97
C ALA A 16 1.19 -8.32 3.85
N LEU A 17 2.10 -7.40 4.17
CA LEU A 17 3.10 -6.90 3.22
C LEU A 17 4.01 -8.03 2.71
N LEU A 18 4.46 -8.94 3.58
CA LEU A 18 5.26 -10.11 3.20
C LEU A 18 4.47 -11.07 2.30
N LEU A 19 3.21 -11.35 2.62
CA LEU A 19 2.34 -12.20 1.81
C LEU A 19 2.08 -11.57 0.42
N ASN A 20 1.86 -10.26 0.36
CA ASN A 20 1.70 -9.54 -0.89
C ASN A 20 2.99 -9.54 -1.72
N LEU A 21 4.15 -9.44 -1.07
CA LEU A 21 5.45 -9.56 -1.75
C LEU A 21 5.66 -10.96 -2.34
N LEU A 22 5.21 -12.02 -1.65
CA LEU A 22 5.20 -13.37 -2.21
C LEU A 22 4.25 -13.49 -3.41
N ARG A 23 3.06 -12.87 -3.35
CA ARG A 23 2.09 -12.83 -4.46
C ARG A 23 2.63 -12.06 -5.66
N LEU A 24 3.37 -10.97 -5.43
CA LEU A 24 4.01 -10.17 -6.47
C LEU A 24 5.03 -10.99 -7.28
N VAL A 25 5.86 -11.78 -6.60
CA VAL A 25 6.88 -12.62 -7.25
C VAL A 25 6.26 -13.83 -7.94
N LYS A 26 5.30 -14.51 -7.30
CA LYS A 26 4.68 -15.74 -7.82
C LYS A 26 3.46 -15.51 -8.72
N GLY A 27 3.03 -14.27 -8.92
CA GLY A 27 1.83 -13.92 -9.68
C GLY A 27 1.91 -14.41 -11.13
N PRO A 28 0.93 -15.20 -11.62
CA PRO A 28 0.93 -15.78 -12.96
C PRO A 28 0.59 -14.74 -14.04
N THR A 29 -0.28 -13.78 -13.73
CA THR A 29 -0.67 -12.71 -14.66
C THR A 29 -0.05 -11.37 -14.27
N THR A 30 0.16 -10.49 -15.24
CA THR A 30 0.58 -9.10 -14.97
C THR A 30 -0.43 -8.38 -14.08
N THR A 31 -1.73 -8.64 -14.27
CA THR A 31 -2.80 -8.06 -13.46
C THR A 31 -2.72 -8.48 -12.00
N ASP A 32 -2.42 -9.75 -11.71
CA ASP A 32 -2.22 -10.23 -10.33
C ASP A 32 -1.08 -9.48 -9.63
N ARG A 33 0.01 -9.21 -10.36
CA ARG A 33 1.17 -8.49 -9.83
C ARG A 33 0.84 -7.04 -9.53
N VAL A 34 0.10 -6.38 -10.41
CA VAL A 34 -0.34 -4.99 -10.23
C VAL A 34 -1.26 -4.87 -9.03
N LEU A 35 -2.22 -5.79 -8.90
CA LEU A 35 -3.13 -5.81 -7.76
C LEU A 35 -2.38 -6.06 -6.45
N ALA A 36 -1.34 -6.92 -6.47
CA ALA A 36 -0.47 -7.12 -5.33
C ALA A 36 0.28 -5.82 -4.94
N VAL A 37 0.84 -5.10 -5.92
CA VAL A 37 1.49 -3.80 -5.67
C VAL A 37 0.51 -2.78 -5.08
N ASP A 38 -0.70 -2.67 -5.65
CA ASP A 38 -1.74 -1.75 -5.16
C ASP A 38 -2.11 -2.05 -3.70
N THR A 39 -2.25 -3.33 -3.36
CA THR A 39 -2.52 -3.76 -1.98
C THR A 39 -1.33 -3.45 -1.05
N MET A 40 -0.08 -3.61 -1.52
CA MET A 40 1.11 -3.25 -0.75
C MET A 40 1.16 -1.75 -0.44
N VAL A 41 0.70 -0.88 -1.34
CA VAL A 41 0.63 0.56 -1.08
C VAL A 41 -0.30 0.85 0.10
N ILE A 42 -1.46 0.19 0.16
CA ILE A 42 -2.42 0.33 1.26
C ILE A 42 -1.84 -0.18 2.59
N ASP A 43 -1.14 -1.32 2.58
CA ASP A 43 -0.46 -1.85 3.77
C ASP A 43 0.58 -0.86 4.30
N VAL A 44 1.36 -0.22 3.41
CA VAL A 44 2.32 0.82 3.79
C VAL A 44 1.63 2.05 4.39
N ILE A 45 0.52 2.50 3.80
CA ILE A 45 -0.29 3.61 4.34
C ILE A 45 -0.77 3.27 5.76
N ALA A 46 -1.27 2.06 5.97
CA ALA A 46 -1.69 1.61 7.30
C ALA A 46 -0.54 1.62 8.32
N LEU A 47 0.65 1.15 7.92
CA LEU A 47 1.85 1.20 8.77
C LEU A 47 2.28 2.63 9.12
N ILE A 48 2.20 3.57 8.17
CA ILE A 48 2.48 4.99 8.41
C ILE A 48 1.48 5.58 9.42
N VAL A 49 0.19 5.28 9.28
CA VAL A 49 -0.85 5.76 10.21
C VAL A 49 -0.64 5.20 11.62
N LEU A 50 -0.37 3.89 11.74
CA LEU A 50 -0.05 3.27 13.04
C LEU A 50 1.17 3.90 13.70
N LEU A 51 2.19 4.24 12.91
CA LEU A 51 3.39 4.92 13.37
C LEU A 51 3.12 6.38 13.78
N GLY A 52 2.18 7.05 13.11
CA GLY A 52 1.65 8.35 13.51
C GLY A 52 0.92 8.32 14.86
N ILE A 53 0.07 7.31 15.07
CA ILE A 53 -0.62 7.10 16.34
C ILE A 53 0.40 6.85 17.47
N ARG A 54 1.41 6.01 17.24
CA ARG A 54 2.45 5.72 18.23
C ARG A 54 3.27 6.95 18.63
N GLN A 55 3.60 7.82 17.67
CA GLN A 55 4.38 9.03 17.92
C GLN A 55 3.52 10.24 18.30
N SER A 56 2.20 10.10 18.32
CA SER A 56 1.26 11.18 18.66
C SER A 56 1.48 12.46 17.82
N THR A 57 1.86 12.31 16.54
CA THR A 57 2.08 13.43 15.62
C THR A 57 1.24 13.28 14.35
N GLN A 58 0.62 14.40 13.95
CA GLN A 58 -0.26 14.46 12.78
C GLN A 58 0.52 14.45 11.45
N ALA A 59 1.82 14.73 11.46
CA ALA A 59 2.64 14.79 10.25
C ALA A 59 2.61 13.46 9.45
N TYR A 60 2.54 12.31 10.15
CA TYR A 60 2.43 11.01 9.48
C TYR A 60 1.07 10.80 8.82
N PHE A 61 0.01 11.40 9.34
CA PHE A 61 -1.32 11.32 8.74
C PHE A 61 -1.37 12.10 7.42
N GLU A 62 -0.75 13.29 7.38
CA GLU A 62 -0.60 14.06 6.14
C GLU A 62 0.23 13.29 5.10
N ALA A 63 1.34 12.66 5.52
CA ALA A 63 2.13 11.80 4.64
C ALA A 63 1.30 10.62 4.11
N ALA A 64 0.52 9.95 4.96
CA ALA A 64 -0.36 8.85 4.57
C ALA A 64 -1.40 9.27 3.51
N LEU A 65 -1.99 10.47 3.66
CA LEU A 65 -2.89 11.06 2.68
C LEU A 65 -2.21 11.28 1.31
N LEU A 66 -0.99 11.83 1.31
CA LEU A 66 -0.22 12.01 0.08
C LEU A 66 0.06 10.66 -0.59
N PHE A 67 0.52 9.65 0.18
CA PHE A 67 0.74 8.30 -0.35
C PHE A 67 -0.54 7.67 -0.89
N ALA A 68 -1.70 7.88 -0.26
CA ALA A 68 -2.99 7.38 -0.75
C ALA A 68 -3.36 7.99 -2.10
N MET A 69 -3.19 9.30 -2.26
CA MET A 69 -3.46 9.99 -3.52
C MET A 69 -2.51 9.52 -4.63
N PHE A 70 -1.20 9.46 -4.35
CA PHE A 70 -0.19 9.01 -5.32
C PHE A 70 -0.38 7.54 -5.70
N GLY A 71 -0.65 6.68 -4.72
CA GLY A 71 -0.90 5.25 -4.92
C GLY A 71 -2.04 5.00 -5.89
N PHE A 72 -3.18 5.66 -5.64
CA PHE A 72 -4.35 5.55 -6.50
C PHE A 72 -4.06 6.01 -7.94
N VAL A 73 -3.42 7.17 -8.10
CA VAL A 73 -3.07 7.70 -9.43
C VAL A 73 -2.12 6.75 -10.18
N ALA A 74 -1.11 6.21 -9.50
CA ALA A 74 -0.16 5.27 -10.09
C ALA A 74 -0.86 4.00 -10.61
N THR A 75 -1.77 3.43 -9.84
CA THR A 75 -2.53 2.23 -10.24
C THR A 75 -3.46 2.53 -11.42
N VAL A 76 -4.17 3.67 -11.42
CA VAL A 76 -5.03 4.08 -12.54
C VAL A 76 -4.23 4.29 -13.82
N SER A 77 -3.09 4.97 -13.75
CA SER A 77 -2.19 5.16 -14.88
C SER A 77 -1.67 3.83 -15.43
N PHE A 78 -1.33 2.89 -14.55
CA PHE A 78 -0.89 1.56 -14.96
C PHE A 78 -1.99 0.76 -15.67
N CYS A 79 -3.20 0.75 -15.12
CA CYS A 79 -4.37 0.09 -15.75
C CYS A 79 -4.68 0.69 -17.13
N ARG A 80 -4.59 2.02 -17.27
CA ARG A 80 -4.75 2.70 -18.56
C ARG A 80 -3.67 2.27 -19.56
N PHE A 81 -2.42 2.18 -19.11
CA PHE A 81 -1.30 1.71 -19.93
C PHE A 81 -1.52 0.27 -20.43
N MET A 82 -1.95 -0.64 -19.55
CA MET A 82 -2.24 -2.03 -19.93
C MET A 82 -3.33 -2.15 -21.01
N LEU A 83 -4.37 -1.31 -20.94
CA LEU A 83 -5.50 -1.37 -21.88
C LEU A 83 -5.18 -0.73 -23.25
N ARG A 84 -4.38 0.34 -23.28
CA ARG A 84 -4.18 1.17 -24.48
C ARG A 84 -2.78 1.10 -25.08
N GLY A 85 -1.80 0.51 -24.39
CA GLY A 85 -0.39 0.47 -24.82
C GLY A 85 0.31 1.83 -24.86
N ARG A 86 -0.37 2.94 -24.54
CA ARG A 86 0.14 4.32 -24.50
C ARG A 86 -0.39 5.03 -23.25
N LEU A 87 0.51 5.72 -22.54
CA LEU A 87 0.21 6.46 -21.30
C LEU A 87 -0.42 7.84 -21.55
N VAL A 88 -0.10 8.48 -22.67
CA VAL A 88 -0.57 9.82 -23.05
C VAL A 88 -1.02 9.77 -24.51
N GLU A 89 -2.13 10.44 -24.81
CA GLU A 89 -2.66 10.62 -26.15
C GLU A 89 -1.70 11.48 -26.99
#